data_AF-A0A3D1J8L4-F1
#
_entry.id   AF-A0A3D1J8L4-F1
#
_cell.length_a   1.000
_cell.length_b   1.000
_cell.length_c   1.000
_cell.angle_alpha   90.00
_cell.angle_beta   90.00
_cell.angle_gamma   90.00
#
_symmetry.space_group_name_H-M   'P 1'
#
loop_
_entity.id
_entity.type
_entity.pdbx_description
1 polymer ?
#
loop_
_entity_poly.entity_id
_entity_poly.type
_entity_poly.pdbx_seq_one_letter_code
_entity_poly.pdbx_strand_id
1 'polypeptide(L)'
;MGSYWRRRYLQISIDRDRRDQEYIRQIHRQYDDLSNSLYKEIQHWVDRYADNDVISAESAYEVLSKSDQKTWSMTLDQYRQRAIDGGYDQQLNREYFKSRISRLEQLERQLYFELAEMANDQEDAMKGYLKESLNE
;
A
#
# COMPACT_ATOMS: atom_id res chain seq x y z
N MET A 1 4.14 -52.02 -9.97
CA MET A 1 4.73 -50.85 -9.29
C MET A 1 3.94 -49.53 -9.47
N GLY A 2 2.73 -49.52 -10.06
CA GLY A 2 2.05 -48.25 -10.44
C GLY A 2 1.17 -47.57 -9.38
N SER A 3 0.56 -48.29 -8.44
CA SER A 3 -0.47 -47.68 -7.54
C SER A 3 0.09 -46.97 -6.31
N TYR A 4 1.27 -47.37 -5.84
CA TYR A 4 1.93 -46.72 -4.70
C TYR A 4 2.51 -45.37 -5.10
N TRP A 5 3.32 -45.34 -6.17
CA TRP A 5 3.93 -44.09 -6.65
C TRP A 5 2.88 -43.07 -7.10
N ARG A 6 1.78 -43.51 -7.70
CA ARG A 6 0.67 -42.62 -8.09
C ARG A 6 -0.05 -42.00 -6.88
N ARG A 7 -0.29 -42.78 -5.82
CA ARG A 7 -0.84 -42.25 -4.55
C ARG A 7 0.14 -41.30 -3.87
N ARG A 8 1.44 -41.63 -3.89
CA ARG A 8 2.49 -40.78 -3.31
C ARG A 8 2.57 -39.44 -4.06
N TYR A 9 2.53 -39.46 -5.40
CA TYR A 9 2.52 -38.25 -6.21
C TYR A 9 1.30 -37.36 -5.89
N LEU A 10 0.10 -37.94 -5.82
CA LEU A 10 -1.12 -37.20 -5.46
C LEU A 10 -1.02 -36.58 -4.06
N GLN A 11 -0.49 -37.31 -3.08
CA GLN A 11 -0.30 -36.78 -1.73
C GLN A 11 0.68 -35.59 -1.70
N ILE A 12 1.79 -35.67 -2.44
CA ILE A 12 2.74 -34.54 -2.56
C ILE A 12 2.05 -33.32 -3.16
N SER A 13 1.25 -33.52 -4.22
CA SER A 13 0.51 -32.42 -4.86
C SER A 13 -0.42 -31.73 -3.88
N ILE A 14 -1.23 -32.50 -3.13
CA ILE A 14 -2.14 -31.98 -2.11
C ILE A 14 -1.38 -31.23 -1.00
N ASP A 15 -0.29 -31.80 -0.50
CA ASP A 15 0.51 -31.19 0.56
C ASP A 15 1.24 -29.92 0.07
N ARG A 16 1.54 -29.82 -1.23
CA ARG A 16 2.11 -28.62 -1.86
C ARG A 16 1.03 -27.55 -2.01
N ASP A 17 -0.10 -27.87 -2.63
CA ASP A 17 -1.23 -26.94 -2.80
C ASP A 17 -1.68 -26.33 -1.46
N ARG A 18 -1.71 -27.15 -0.40
CA ARG A 18 -2.04 -26.69 0.95
C ARG A 18 -1.03 -25.66 1.48
N ARG A 19 0.27 -25.89 1.25
CA ARG A 19 1.33 -24.96 1.68
C ARG A 19 1.27 -23.65 0.90
N ASP A 20 1.02 -23.73 -0.40
CA ASP A 20 0.90 -22.55 -1.26
C ASP A 20 -0.32 -21.70 -0.85
N GLN A 21 -1.47 -22.34 -0.59
CA GLN A 21 -2.65 -21.66 -0.05
C GLN A 21 -2.41 -21.04 1.33
N GLU A 22 -1.60 -21.66 2.18
CA GLU A 22 -1.25 -21.10 3.48
C GLU A 22 -0.31 -19.89 3.35
N TYR A 23 0.67 -19.96 2.44
CA TYR A 23 1.57 -18.87 2.11
C TYR A 23 0.82 -17.65 1.54
N ILE A 24 -0.06 -17.86 0.55
CA ILE A 24 -0.91 -16.80 -0.03
C ILE A 24 -1.76 -16.14 1.06
N ARG A 25 -2.38 -16.93 1.95
CA ARG A 25 -3.15 -16.41 3.09
C ARG A 25 -2.31 -15.59 4.07
N GLN A 26 -1.03 -15.93 4.24
CA GLN A 26 -0.14 -15.13 5.10
C GLN A 26 0.20 -13.79 4.45
N ILE A 27 0.51 -13.76 3.16
CA ILE A 27 0.79 -12.52 2.42
C ILE A 27 -0.43 -11.59 2.46
N HIS A 28 -1.63 -12.09 2.16
CA HIS A 28 -2.84 -11.27 2.19
C HIS A 28 -3.07 -10.63 3.57
N ARG A 29 -2.88 -11.39 4.65
CA ARG A 29 -3.01 -10.84 6.01
C ARG A 29 -1.99 -9.74 6.29
N GLN A 30 -0.73 -9.94 5.90
CA GLN A 30 0.31 -8.92 6.09
C GLN A 30 0.01 -7.65 5.27
N TYR A 31 -0.48 -7.81 4.04
CA TYR A 31 -0.93 -6.70 3.21
C TYR A 31 -2.09 -5.94 3.86
N ASP A 32 -3.13 -6.66 4.30
CA ASP A 32 -4.30 -6.05 4.94
C ASP A 32 -3.90 -5.29 6.20
N ASP A 33 -3.03 -5.87 7.04
CA ASP A 33 -2.53 -5.22 8.24
C ASP A 33 -1.75 -3.93 7.92
N LEU A 34 -0.88 -3.97 6.91
CA LEU A 34 -0.09 -2.82 6.50
C LEU A 34 -0.94 -1.73 5.83
N SER A 35 -1.86 -2.11 4.95
CA SER A 35 -2.82 -1.19 4.31
C SER A 35 -3.70 -0.51 5.36
N ASN A 36 -4.23 -1.26 6.32
CA ASN A 36 -4.99 -0.69 7.43
C ASN A 36 -4.15 0.25 8.30
N SER A 37 -2.87 -0.04 8.51
CA SER A 37 -1.97 0.86 9.24
C SER A 37 -1.75 2.17 8.49
N LEU A 38 -1.49 2.10 7.19
CA LEU A 38 -1.32 3.28 6.33
C LEU A 38 -2.60 4.13 6.29
N TYR A 39 -3.76 3.50 6.13
CA TYR A 39 -5.06 4.17 6.16
C TYR A 39 -5.29 4.95 7.45
N LYS A 40 -4.98 4.35 8.61
CA LYS A 40 -5.08 5.04 9.92
C LYS A 40 -4.13 6.22 10.02
N GLU A 41 -2.91 6.10 9.49
CA GLU A 41 -1.96 7.22 9.49
C GLU A 41 -2.43 8.35 8.56
N ILE A 42 -2.98 8.03 7.39
CA ILE A 42 -3.59 9.02 6.49
C ILE A 42 -4.72 9.75 7.21
N GLN A 43 -5.66 9.02 7.81
CA GLN A 43 -6.78 9.62 8.56
C GLN A 43 -6.28 10.54 9.68
N HIS A 44 -5.27 10.13 10.43
CA HIS A 44 -4.67 10.96 11.47
C HIS A 44 -4.17 12.30 10.92
N TRP A 45 -3.49 12.30 9.78
CA TRP A 45 -3.02 13.54 9.15
C TRP A 45 -4.13 14.36 8.52
N VAL A 46 -5.18 13.73 7.99
CA VAL A 46 -6.38 14.42 7.49
C VAL A 46 -7.10 15.14 8.63
N ASP A 47 -7.23 14.52 9.79
CA ASP A 47 -7.85 15.13 10.98
C ASP A 47 -7.03 16.36 11.44
N ARG A 48 -5.70 16.22 11.47
CA ARG A 48 -4.78 17.33 11.80
C ARG A 48 -4.87 18.48 10.80
N TYR A 49 -5.08 18.18 9.52
CA TYR A 49 -5.34 19.17 8.49
C TYR A 49 -6.66 19.90 8.73
N ALA A 50 -7.73 19.14 9.00
CA ALA A 50 -9.05 19.68 9.28
C ALA A 50 -9.04 20.62 10.49
N ASP A 51 -8.38 20.21 11.58
CA ASP A 51 -8.21 21.02 12.79
C ASP A 51 -7.42 22.31 12.52
N ASN A 52 -6.34 22.22 11.74
CA ASN A 52 -5.50 23.38 11.41
C ASN A 52 -6.22 24.41 10.54
N ASP A 53 -7.06 23.95 9.62
CA ASP A 53 -7.83 24.81 8.72
C ASP A 53 -9.22 25.17 9.29
N VAL A 54 -9.61 24.62 10.44
CA VAL A 54 -10.91 24.79 11.08
C VAL A 54 -12.06 24.42 10.13
N ILE A 55 -11.90 23.29 9.46
CA ILE A 55 -12.88 22.72 8.51
C ILE A 55 -13.32 21.33 8.98
N SER A 56 -14.40 20.81 8.40
CA SER A 56 -14.79 19.42 8.67
C SER A 56 -13.82 18.43 8.02
N ALA A 57 -13.74 17.21 8.56
CA ALA A 57 -12.95 16.13 7.95
C ALA A 57 -13.39 15.85 6.51
N GLU A 58 -14.70 15.90 6.22
CA GLU A 58 -15.23 15.74 4.87
C GLU A 58 -14.75 16.84 3.91
N SER A 59 -14.75 18.10 4.36
CA SER A 59 -14.19 19.21 3.59
C SER A 59 -12.67 19.08 3.41
N ALA A 60 -11.94 18.58 4.41
CA ALA A 60 -10.52 18.29 4.29
C ALA A 60 -10.26 17.24 3.21
N TYR A 61 -11.04 16.15 3.19
CA TYR A 61 -10.98 15.14 2.15
C TYR A 61 -11.25 15.70 0.75
N GLU A 62 -12.25 16.57 0.59
CA GLU A 62 -12.49 17.24 -0.70
C GLU A 62 -11.32 18.11 -1.16
N VAL A 63 -10.72 18.88 -0.24
CA VAL A 63 -9.58 19.74 -0.56
C VAL A 63 -8.36 18.91 -0.97
N LEU A 64 -8.09 17.84 -0.22
CA LEU A 64 -6.92 16.98 -0.43
C LEU A 64 -7.07 16.11 -1.69
N SER A 65 -8.28 15.62 -1.98
CA SER A 65 -8.57 14.84 -3.20
C SER A 65 -8.52 15.68 -4.48
N LYS A 66 -8.92 16.96 -4.41
CA LYS A 66 -8.85 17.90 -5.54
C LYS A 66 -7.44 18.47 -5.73
N SER A 67 -6.62 18.49 -4.67
CA SER A 67 -5.22 18.88 -4.81
C SER A 67 -4.46 17.71 -5.43
N ASP A 68 -4.32 17.72 -6.75
CA ASP A 68 -3.28 16.92 -7.40
C ASP A 68 -1.99 17.09 -6.59
N GLN A 69 -1.38 15.97 -6.20
CA GLN A 69 -0.23 15.85 -5.27
C GLN A 69 1.01 16.70 -5.63
N LYS A 70 0.95 17.53 -6.69
CA LYS A 70 2.03 18.32 -7.26
C LYS A 70 1.92 19.82 -7.00
N THR A 71 0.80 20.32 -6.46
CA THR A 71 0.59 21.78 -6.34
C THR A 71 0.90 22.26 -4.93
N TRP A 72 2.18 22.32 -4.59
CA TRP A 72 2.67 23.01 -3.40
C TRP A 72 2.39 24.50 -3.51
N SER A 73 1.91 25.13 -2.43
CA SER A 73 1.61 26.56 -2.46
C SER A 73 2.84 27.44 -2.28
N MET A 74 3.96 26.85 -1.82
CA MET A 74 5.23 27.54 -1.64
C MET A 74 6.44 26.62 -1.90
N THR A 75 7.57 27.22 -2.26
CA THR A 75 8.83 26.49 -2.44
C THR A 75 9.45 26.11 -1.09
N LEU A 76 10.40 25.17 -1.09
CA LEU A 76 11.11 24.76 0.12
C LEU A 76 11.87 25.92 0.79
N ASP A 77 12.43 26.83 -0.01
CA ASP A 77 13.13 28.00 0.53
C ASP A 77 12.16 29.01 1.17
N GLN A 78 11.00 29.21 0.56
CA GLN A 78 9.93 30.02 1.17
C GLN A 78 9.42 29.41 2.47
N TYR A 79 9.26 28.08 2.50
CA TYR A 79 8.88 27.34 3.71
C TYR A 79 9.90 27.58 4.84
N ARG A 80 11.20 27.41 4.54
CA ARG A 80 12.28 27.64 5.51
C ARG A 80 12.30 29.07 6.03
N GLN A 81 12.18 30.05 5.13
CA GLN A 81 12.19 31.46 5.53
C GLN A 81 11.01 31.78 6.45
N ARG A 82 9.80 31.35 6.09
CA ARG A 82 8.60 31.54 6.93
C ARG A 82 8.69 30.82 8.28
N ALA A 83 9.35 29.67 8.34
CA ALA A 83 9.60 28.97 9.60
C ALA A 83 10.56 29.75 10.52
N ILE A 84 11.54 30.48 9.95
CA ILE A 84 12.44 31.36 10.70
C ILE A 84 11.71 32.62 11.16
N ASP A 85 10.93 33.24 10.26
CA ASP A 85 10.23 34.49 10.52
C ASP A 85 9.13 34.34 11.58
N GLY A 86 8.53 33.13 11.69
CA GLY A 86 7.45 32.83 12.63
C GLY A 86 6.11 33.45 12.25
N GLY A 87 5.03 33.05 12.94
CA GLY A 87 3.67 33.57 12.68
C GLY A 87 2.98 32.98 11.45
N TYR A 88 3.59 32.00 10.79
CA TYR A 88 3.05 31.31 9.62
C TYR A 88 2.63 29.85 9.91
N ASP A 89 2.46 29.47 11.18
CA ASP A 89 2.24 28.09 11.61
C ASP A 89 1.13 27.40 10.83
N GLN A 90 -0.02 28.06 10.65
CA GLN A 90 -1.15 27.47 9.92
C GLN A 90 -0.79 27.09 8.48
N GLN A 91 -0.01 27.93 7.79
CA GLN A 91 0.38 27.73 6.39
C GLN A 91 1.48 26.67 6.27
N LEU A 92 2.45 26.70 7.20
CA LEU A 92 3.52 25.72 7.27
C LEU A 92 2.98 24.32 7.60
N ASN A 93 2.03 24.23 8.54
CA ASN A 93 1.32 23.01 8.87
C ASN A 93 0.52 22.48 7.68
N ARG A 94 -0.18 23.36 6.95
CA ARG A 94 -0.94 22.98 5.75
C ARG A 94 -0.06 22.27 4.73
N GLU A 95 1.09 22.87 4.37
CA GLU A 95 2.02 22.26 3.42
C GLU A 95 2.65 20.98 3.98
N TYR A 96 3.00 20.98 5.27
CA TYR A 96 3.56 19.79 5.93
C TYR A 96 2.58 18.61 5.95
N PHE A 97 1.31 18.82 6.32
CA PHE A 97 0.32 17.74 6.35
C PHE A 97 0.02 17.22 4.95
N LYS A 98 -0.12 18.11 3.95
CA LYS A 98 -0.22 17.70 2.54
C LYS A 98 0.95 16.84 2.11
N SER A 99 2.19 17.19 2.50
CA SER A 99 3.38 16.38 2.26
C SER A 99 3.25 14.96 2.79
N ARG A 100 2.87 14.85 4.07
CA ARG A 100 2.76 13.57 4.78
C ARG A 100 1.71 12.68 4.15
N ILE A 101 0.52 13.23 3.90
CA ILE A 101 -0.59 12.51 3.27
C ILE A 101 -0.20 12.02 1.87
N SER A 102 0.34 12.91 1.03
CA SER A 102 0.76 12.56 -0.34
C SER A 102 1.78 11.42 -0.37
N ARG A 103 2.75 11.42 0.55
CA ARG A 103 3.73 10.34 0.68
C ARG A 103 3.10 9.02 1.14
N LEU A 104 2.17 9.07 2.08
CA LEU A 104 1.47 7.87 2.58
C LEU A 104 0.58 7.25 1.50
N GLU A 105 -0.16 8.05 0.76
CA GLU A 105 -0.93 7.59 -0.41
C GLU A 105 -0.02 7.00 -1.49
N GLN A 106 1.18 7.57 -1.69
CA GLN A 106 2.18 6.99 -2.59
C GLN A 106 2.68 5.64 -2.10
N LEU A 107 2.93 5.48 -0.79
CA LEU A 107 3.31 4.21 -0.18
C LEU A 107 2.20 3.16 -0.34
N GLU A 108 0.94 3.53 -0.13
CA GLU A 108 -0.20 2.65 -0.33
C GLU A 108 -0.29 2.15 -1.79
N ARG A 109 -0.10 3.05 -2.76
CA ARG A 109 -0.05 2.67 -4.19
C ARG A 109 1.14 1.77 -4.50
N GLN A 110 2.33 2.07 -3.96
CA GLN A 110 3.53 1.24 -4.12
C GLN A 110 3.27 -0.18 -3.59
N LEU A 111 2.71 -0.29 -2.39
CA LEU A 111 2.35 -1.57 -1.79
C LEU A 111 1.34 -2.36 -2.65
N TYR A 112 0.33 -1.68 -3.21
CA TYR A 112 -0.62 -2.32 -4.12
C TYR A 112 0.06 -2.87 -5.38
N PHE A 113 0.96 -2.10 -6.00
CA PHE A 113 1.69 -2.55 -7.19
C PHE A 113 2.62 -3.73 -6.90
N GLU A 114 3.36 -3.69 -5.77
CA GLU A 114 4.23 -4.80 -5.36
C GLU A 114 3.42 -6.08 -5.14
N LEU A 115 2.24 -6.00 -4.49
CA LEU A 115 1.38 -7.17 -4.33
C LEU A 115 0.86 -7.71 -5.67
N ALA A 116 0.48 -6.83 -6.59
CA ALA A 116 0.01 -7.22 -7.91
C ALA A 116 1.12 -7.90 -8.74
N GLU A 117 2.36 -7.40 -8.65
CA GLU A 117 3.53 -8.01 -9.27
C GLU A 117 3.81 -9.41 -8.69
N MET A 118 3.81 -9.53 -7.36
CA MET A 118 3.96 -10.83 -6.70
C MET A 118 2.88 -11.83 -7.12
N ALA A 119 1.63 -11.40 -7.28
CA ALA A 119 0.55 -12.27 -7.73
C ALA A 119 0.77 -12.79 -9.17
N ASN A 120 1.24 -11.91 -10.07
CA ASN A 120 1.57 -12.29 -11.45
C ASN A 120 2.73 -13.30 -11.49
N ASP A 121 3.79 -13.05 -10.71
CA ASP A 121 4.95 -13.95 -10.62
C ASP A 121 4.54 -15.36 -10.14
N GLN A 122 3.65 -15.44 -9.15
CA GLN A 122 3.11 -16.71 -8.66
C GLN A 122 2.27 -17.43 -9.72
N GLU A 123 1.46 -16.70 -10.49
CA GLU A 123 0.66 -17.27 -11.58
C GLU A 123 1.57 -17.85 -12.68
N ASP A 124 2.63 -17.13 -13.06
CA ASP A 124 3.58 -17.57 -14.08
C ASP A 124 4.40 -18.78 -13.62
N ALA A 125 4.84 -18.80 -12.37
CA ALA A 125 5.49 -19.97 -11.77
C ALA A 125 4.59 -21.21 -11.78
N MET A 126 3.31 -21.05 -11.42
CA MET A 126 2.32 -22.13 -11.45
C MET A 126 2.08 -22.64 -12.88
N LYS A 127 1.93 -21.74 -13.87
CA LYS A 127 1.79 -22.11 -15.29
C LYS A 127 3.01 -22.86 -15.81
N GLY A 128 4.22 -22.42 -15.44
CA GLY A 128 5.47 -23.10 -15.81
C GLY A 128 5.51 -24.53 -15.29
N TYR A 129 5.19 -24.70 -14.00
CA TYR A 129 5.14 -26.01 -13.35
C TYR A 129 4.09 -26.95 -13.98
N LEU A 130 2.87 -26.45 -14.25
CA LEU A 130 1.83 -27.25 -14.89
C LEU A 130 2.27 -27.76 -16.26
N LYS A 131 2.93 -26.93 -17.07
CA LYS A 131 3.47 -27.33 -18.37
C LYS A 131 4.56 -28.40 -18.25
N GLU A 132 5.45 -28.29 -17.26
CA GLU A 132 6.50 -29.29 -17.01
C GLU A 132 5.90 -30.63 -16.59
N SER A 133 4.96 -30.61 -15.64
CA SER A 133 4.28 -31.81 -15.14
C SER A 133 3.34 -32.51 -16.15
N LEU A 134 2.89 -31.81 -17.19
CA LEU A 134 2.06 -32.36 -18.28
C LEU A 134 2.90 -32.93 -19.44
N ASN A 135 4.19 -32.60 -19.50
CA ASN A 135 5.12 -33.07 -20.53
C ASN A 135 5.96 -34.27 -20.07
N GLU A 136 5.77 -34.76 -18.84
CA GLU A 136 6.32 -36.01 -18.27
C GLU A 136 5.27 -37.13 -18.24
#